data_AF-A0A1G1JK76-F1
#
_entry.id   AF-A0A1G1JK76-F1
#
_cell.length_a   1.000
_cell.length_b   1.000
_cell.length_c   1.000
_cell.angle_alpha   90.00
_cell.angle_beta   90.00
_cell.angle_gamma   90.00
#
_symmetry.space_group_name_H-M   'P 1'
#
loop_
_entity.id
_entity.type
_entity.pdbx_description
1 polymer ?
#
loop_
_entity_poly.entity_id
_entity_poly.type
_entity_poly.pdbx_seq_one_letter_code
_entity_poly.pdbx_strand_id
1 'polypeptide(L)'
;MPLIKAKEPFIFKTQLSLVETTGLKARDLTELSHYLKEVPEASIYYHTHHFLQQHQYLTPEPPNDIAYWVTNVLQEDEIGERLAAMDTVRFNSLGALRDAIVSAIDSYLAKDTQLRKAPPGEEFYFMKCILFTLPTQYKATDLKEFCECLKHVSIHCLYNHIFEGRLRPPLGVNDFSNWLKTSLSEDELAKKIDKLDPYTQTMEGLRKRIIHFIEKQLEDAKPC
;
A
#
# COMPACT_ATOMS: atom_id res chain seq x y z
N MET A 1 -12.46 -28.34 16.78
CA MET A 1 -12.49 -28.88 15.39
C MET A 1 -11.11 -29.40 15.01
N PRO A 2 -10.96 -30.39 14.11
CA PRO A 2 -9.63 -30.78 13.65
C PRO A 2 -8.94 -29.60 12.95
N LEU A 3 -7.64 -29.42 13.19
CA LEU A 3 -6.84 -28.42 12.49
C LEU A 3 -6.89 -28.72 10.99
N ILE A 4 -7.55 -27.84 10.23
CA ILE A 4 -7.57 -27.91 8.77
C ILE A 4 -6.15 -27.67 8.28
N LYS A 5 -5.65 -28.57 7.43
CA LYS A 5 -4.38 -28.39 6.73
C LYS A 5 -4.64 -28.02 5.28
N ALA A 6 -4.01 -26.95 4.84
CA ALA A 6 -3.98 -26.53 3.45
C ALA A 6 -3.22 -27.55 2.60
N LYS A 7 -3.73 -27.80 1.38
CA LYS A 7 -3.03 -28.62 0.38
C LYS A 7 -1.74 -27.95 -0.09
N GLU A 8 -1.80 -26.63 -0.29
CA GLU A 8 -0.66 -25.79 -0.66
C GLU A 8 -0.31 -24.88 0.52
N PRO A 9 0.96 -24.89 0.99
CA PRO A 9 1.37 -24.06 2.12
C PRO A 9 1.34 -22.57 1.74
N PHE A 10 1.05 -21.71 2.71
CA PHE A 10 1.38 -20.30 2.58
C PHE A 10 2.89 -20.12 2.61
N ILE A 11 3.45 -19.49 1.59
CA ILE A 11 4.87 -19.14 1.53
C ILE A 11 5.01 -17.66 1.82
N PHE A 12 5.62 -17.35 2.97
CA PHE A 12 5.93 -15.97 3.32
C PHE A 12 7.08 -15.47 2.44
N LYS A 13 6.85 -14.35 1.77
CA LYS A 13 7.79 -13.66 0.90
C LYS A 13 8.04 -12.26 1.43
N THR A 14 9.30 -11.86 1.43
CA THR A 14 9.70 -10.49 1.76
C THR A 14 9.90 -9.70 0.48
N GLN A 15 9.89 -8.37 0.59
CA GLN A 15 10.08 -7.46 -0.52
C GLN A 15 11.27 -6.54 -0.25
N LEU A 16 12.04 -6.29 -1.30
CA LEU A 16 13.08 -5.26 -1.36
C LEU A 16 12.72 -4.28 -2.47
N SER A 17 13.02 -3.00 -2.28
CA SER A 17 12.85 -1.96 -3.29
C SER A 17 14.20 -1.38 -3.70
N LEU A 18 14.35 -1.13 -4.99
CA LEU A 18 15.39 -0.27 -5.53
C LEU A 18 14.73 0.98 -6.12
N VAL A 19 15.15 2.14 -5.64
CA VAL A 19 14.66 3.43 -6.13
C VAL A 19 15.52 3.89 -7.29
N GLU A 20 14.89 4.24 -8.41
CA GLU A 20 15.54 4.79 -9.59
C GLU A 20 14.94 6.15 -9.94
N THR A 21 15.79 7.07 -10.40
CA THR A 21 15.31 8.30 -11.05
C THR A 21 14.78 7.98 -12.45
N THR A 22 13.69 8.64 -12.84
CA THR A 22 13.20 8.58 -14.22
C THR A 22 13.86 9.62 -15.13
N GLY A 23 14.57 10.59 -14.56
CA GLY A 23 15.08 11.78 -15.27
C GLY A 23 14.01 12.82 -15.61
N LEU A 24 12.73 12.53 -15.37
CA LEU A 24 11.63 13.47 -15.58
C LEU A 24 11.43 14.35 -14.34
N LYS A 25 11.09 15.62 -14.58
CA LYS A 25 10.71 16.56 -13.53
C LYS A 25 9.61 17.49 -14.00
N ALA A 26 8.73 17.90 -13.09
CA ALA A 26 7.69 18.88 -13.34
C ALA A 26 7.93 20.16 -12.53
N ARG A 27 7.82 21.32 -13.18
CA ARG A 27 7.91 22.62 -12.48
C ARG A 27 6.56 23.23 -12.13
N ASP A 28 5.46 22.69 -12.64
CA ASP A 28 4.10 23.17 -12.38
C ASP A 28 3.06 22.04 -12.52
N LEU A 29 1.81 22.34 -12.21
CA LEU A 29 0.70 21.37 -12.28
C LEU A 29 0.44 20.84 -13.70
N THR A 30 0.72 21.63 -14.75
CA THR A 30 0.53 21.21 -16.14
C THR A 30 1.54 20.14 -16.51
N GLU A 31 2.82 20.38 -16.21
CA GLU A 31 3.88 19.38 -16.42
C GLU A 31 3.68 18.16 -15.52
N LEU A 32 3.23 18.34 -14.27
CA LEU A 32 2.92 17.23 -13.36
C LEU A 32 1.84 16.32 -13.95
N SER A 33 0.70 16.89 -14.39
CA SER A 33 -0.38 16.12 -15.02
C SER A 33 0.09 15.41 -16.28
N HIS A 34 0.86 16.09 -17.13
CA HIS A 34 1.42 15.51 -18.33
C HIS A 34 2.30 14.29 -18.03
N TYR A 35 3.30 14.43 -17.14
CA TYR A 35 4.22 13.35 -16.84
C TYR A 35 3.58 12.21 -16.03
N LEU A 36 2.57 12.48 -15.19
CA LEU A 36 1.80 11.43 -14.51
C LEU A 36 1.13 10.46 -15.49
N LYS A 37 0.74 10.93 -16.69
CA LYS A 37 0.18 10.08 -17.76
C LYS A 37 1.25 9.18 -18.40
N GLU A 38 2.49 9.67 -18.49
CA GLU A 38 3.60 8.99 -19.18
C GLU A 38 4.42 8.04 -18.30
N VAL A 39 4.57 8.32 -17.00
CA VAL A 39 5.44 7.52 -16.11
C VAL A 39 4.92 6.09 -15.93
N PRO A 40 5.81 5.10 -15.65
CA PRO A 40 5.36 3.75 -15.31
C PRO A 40 4.57 3.71 -13.99
N GLU A 41 3.73 2.70 -13.79
CA GLU A 41 2.99 2.52 -12.52
C GLU A 41 3.92 2.43 -11.30
N ALA A 42 5.14 1.93 -11.49
CA ALA A 42 6.20 1.92 -10.49
C ALA A 42 6.53 3.32 -9.92
N SER A 43 6.28 4.39 -10.68
CA SER A 43 6.42 5.77 -10.19
C SER A 43 5.24 6.20 -9.34
N ILE A 44 4.02 5.83 -9.74
CA ILE A 44 2.81 6.07 -8.95
C ILE A 44 2.93 5.37 -7.61
N TYR A 45 3.36 4.11 -7.59
CA TYR A 45 3.65 3.36 -6.37
C TYR A 45 4.69 4.08 -5.49
N TYR A 46 5.79 4.58 -6.08
CA TYR A 46 6.82 5.30 -5.34
C TYR A 46 6.26 6.53 -4.62
N HIS A 47 5.55 7.40 -5.35
CA HIS A 47 5.07 8.68 -4.83
C HIS A 47 3.80 8.56 -3.96
N THR A 48 3.24 7.35 -3.82
CA THR A 48 2.04 7.09 -3.01
C THR A 48 2.33 6.03 -1.95
N HIS A 49 2.23 4.75 -2.30
CA HIS A 49 2.35 3.65 -1.36
C HIS A 49 3.73 3.56 -0.68
N HIS A 50 4.81 3.68 -1.44
CA HIS A 50 6.17 3.65 -0.88
C HIS A 50 6.45 4.88 -0.01
N PHE A 51 5.96 6.05 -0.40
CA PHE A 51 6.07 7.26 0.42
C PHE A 51 5.43 7.06 1.80
N LEU A 52 4.21 6.51 1.83
CA LEU A 52 3.52 6.16 3.08
C LEU A 52 4.29 5.10 3.88
N GLN A 53 4.83 4.08 3.22
CA GLN A 53 5.65 3.05 3.87
C GLN A 53 6.90 3.64 4.54
N GLN A 54 7.59 4.59 3.89
CA GLN A 54 8.78 5.24 4.44
C GLN A 54 8.45 6.09 5.66
N HIS A 55 7.26 6.66 5.72
CA HIS A 55 6.84 7.59 6.76
C HIS A 55 5.76 7.03 7.70
N GLN A 56 5.54 5.72 7.70
CA GLN A 56 4.54 5.01 8.51
C GLN A 56 4.65 5.21 10.03
N TYR A 57 5.74 5.84 10.50
CA TYR A 57 5.95 6.20 11.90
C TYR A 57 5.33 7.55 12.28
N LEU A 58 4.80 8.31 11.31
CA LEU A 58 4.11 9.58 11.54
C LEU A 58 2.60 9.34 11.72
N THR A 59 1.99 10.04 12.68
CA THR A 59 0.53 10.01 12.92
C THR A 59 0.02 11.44 13.12
N PRO A 60 -0.96 11.93 12.33
CA PRO A 60 -1.58 11.23 11.20
C PRO A 60 -0.56 10.88 10.11
N GLU A 61 -0.88 9.86 9.32
CA GLU A 61 -0.05 9.49 8.16
C GLU A 61 0.14 10.71 7.26
N PRO A 62 1.34 10.89 6.68
CA PRO A 62 1.55 12.02 5.80
C PRO A 62 0.73 11.82 4.52
N PRO A 63 0.38 12.90 3.81
CA PRO A 63 -0.25 12.77 2.51
C PRO A 63 0.72 12.11 1.52
N ASN A 64 0.26 11.73 0.33
CA ASN A 64 1.17 11.26 -0.71
C ASN A 64 2.17 12.36 -1.14
N ASP A 65 3.29 11.98 -1.76
CA ASP A 65 4.38 12.89 -2.15
C ASP A 65 3.91 14.00 -3.10
N ILE A 66 2.96 13.66 -3.99
CA ILE A 66 2.36 14.59 -4.95
C ILE A 66 1.58 15.68 -4.20
N ALA A 67 0.71 15.29 -3.28
CA ALA A 67 -0.05 16.22 -2.46
C ALA A 67 0.88 17.10 -1.60
N TYR A 68 1.91 16.51 -1.00
CA TYR A 68 2.91 17.26 -0.25
C TYR A 68 3.59 18.34 -1.11
N TRP A 69 4.06 17.99 -2.31
CA TRP A 69 4.72 18.94 -3.21
C TRP A 69 3.77 20.05 -3.68
N VAL A 70 2.54 19.71 -4.04
CA VAL A 70 1.53 20.69 -4.48
C VAL A 70 1.19 21.69 -3.38
N THR A 71 1.01 21.24 -2.13
CA THR A 71 0.73 22.13 -1.00
C THR A 71 1.95 22.94 -0.59
N ASN A 72 3.13 22.32 -0.44
CA ASN A 72 4.26 22.99 0.22
C ASN A 72 5.18 23.73 -0.74
N VAL A 73 5.33 23.25 -1.98
CA VAL A 73 6.20 23.87 -2.99
C VAL A 73 5.40 24.78 -3.91
N LEU A 74 4.31 24.27 -4.50
CA LEU A 74 3.49 25.11 -5.37
C LEU A 74 2.58 26.05 -4.57
N GLN A 75 2.29 25.78 -3.29
CA GLN A 75 1.37 26.57 -2.47
C GLN A 75 -0.03 26.66 -3.07
N GLU A 76 -0.49 25.55 -3.64
CA GLU A 76 -1.84 25.39 -4.21
C GLU A 76 -2.71 24.56 -3.25
N ASP A 77 -3.13 25.18 -2.14
CA ASP A 77 -3.77 24.49 -1.02
C ASP A 77 -5.05 23.72 -1.42
N GLU A 78 -5.92 24.30 -2.26
CA GLU A 78 -7.20 23.68 -2.66
C GLU A 78 -6.99 22.31 -3.32
N ILE A 79 -6.09 22.23 -4.31
CA ILE A 79 -5.80 20.97 -5.00
C ILE A 79 -4.92 20.06 -4.15
N GLY A 80 -4.00 20.63 -3.36
CA GLY A 80 -3.18 19.88 -2.42
C GLY A 80 -4.00 19.11 -1.38
N GLU A 81 -4.98 19.75 -0.75
CA GLU A 81 -5.92 19.10 0.18
C GLU A 81 -6.74 18.01 -0.51
N ARG A 82 -7.22 18.26 -1.72
CA ARG A 82 -7.99 17.27 -2.49
C ARG A 82 -7.15 16.03 -2.82
N LEU A 83 -5.88 16.21 -3.17
CA LEU A 83 -4.93 15.12 -3.42
C LEU A 83 -4.55 14.38 -2.14
N ALA A 84 -4.41 15.10 -1.01
CA ALA A 84 -4.15 14.50 0.30
C ALA A 84 -5.33 13.65 0.80
N ALA A 85 -6.57 14.06 0.50
CA ALA A 85 -7.79 13.34 0.88
C ALA A 85 -8.04 12.06 0.06
N MET A 86 -7.21 11.75 -0.94
CA MET A 86 -7.34 10.52 -1.72
C MET A 86 -6.90 9.30 -0.92
N ASP A 87 -7.87 8.48 -0.53
CA ASP A 87 -7.63 7.21 0.14
C ASP A 87 -7.02 6.19 -0.83
N THR A 88 -5.69 6.08 -0.81
CA THR A 88 -4.91 5.19 -1.67
C THR A 88 -5.27 3.71 -1.50
N VAL A 89 -5.80 3.31 -0.34
CA VAL A 89 -6.20 1.93 -0.01
C VAL A 89 -7.46 1.51 -0.75
N ARG A 90 -8.30 2.45 -1.20
CA ARG A 90 -9.53 2.16 -1.95
C ARG A 90 -9.31 1.85 -3.42
N PHE A 91 -8.13 2.14 -3.95
CA PHE A 91 -7.81 1.87 -5.34
C PHE A 91 -7.29 0.43 -5.50
N ASN A 92 -7.92 -0.31 -6.40
CA ASN A 92 -7.55 -1.70 -6.68
C ASN A 92 -6.40 -1.83 -7.69
N SER A 93 -5.92 -0.72 -8.26
CA SER A 93 -4.76 -0.68 -9.15
C SER A 93 -4.09 0.70 -9.12
N LEU A 94 -2.80 0.72 -9.44
CA LEU A 94 -2.01 1.94 -9.55
C LEU A 94 -2.47 2.82 -10.72
N GLY A 95 -2.91 2.21 -11.83
CA GLY A 95 -3.57 2.93 -12.93
C GLY A 95 -4.82 3.68 -12.48
N ALA A 96 -5.71 3.06 -11.70
CA ALA A 96 -6.92 3.74 -11.22
C ALA A 96 -6.59 4.92 -10.27
N LEU A 97 -5.56 4.76 -9.42
CA LEU A 97 -5.08 5.84 -8.56
C LEU A 97 -4.48 6.99 -9.39
N ARG A 98 -3.66 6.68 -10.40
CA ARG A 98 -3.11 7.65 -11.35
C ARG A 98 -4.22 8.44 -12.03
N ASP A 99 -5.22 7.76 -12.58
CA ASP A 99 -6.31 8.40 -13.30
C ASP A 99 -7.10 9.35 -12.40
N ALA A 100 -7.32 8.98 -11.12
CA ALA A 100 -7.97 9.84 -10.14
C ALA A 100 -7.15 11.10 -9.82
N ILE A 101 -5.83 10.94 -9.62
CA ILE A 101 -4.90 12.06 -9.38
C ILE A 101 -4.90 13.00 -10.59
N VAL A 102 -4.68 12.46 -11.78
CA VAL A 102 -4.66 13.21 -13.04
C VAL A 102 -5.97 13.94 -13.26
N SER A 103 -7.11 13.26 -13.07
CA SER A 103 -8.44 13.86 -13.23
C SER A 103 -8.66 15.02 -12.25
N ALA A 104 -8.18 14.90 -11.01
CA ALA A 104 -8.28 15.97 -10.03
C ALA A 104 -7.46 17.20 -10.45
N ILE A 105 -6.24 16.98 -10.92
CA ILE A 105 -5.35 18.06 -11.41
C ILE A 105 -5.95 18.70 -12.67
N ASP A 106 -6.33 17.92 -13.69
CA ASP A 106 -6.89 18.44 -14.93
C ASP A 106 -8.19 19.25 -14.69
N SER A 107 -9.04 18.79 -13.78
CA SER A 107 -10.26 19.52 -13.39
C SER A 107 -9.95 20.83 -12.68
N TYR A 108 -8.85 20.90 -11.94
CA TYR A 108 -8.39 22.12 -11.29
C TYR A 108 -7.83 23.11 -12.31
N LEU A 109 -6.97 22.63 -13.22
CA LEU A 109 -6.40 23.42 -14.32
C LEU A 109 -7.47 24.05 -15.23
N ALA A 110 -8.61 23.38 -15.43
CA ALA A 110 -9.71 23.87 -16.24
C ALA A 110 -10.42 25.12 -15.68
N LYS A 111 -10.16 25.51 -14.42
CA LYS A 111 -10.79 26.68 -13.78
C LYS A 111 -10.11 28.02 -14.10
N ASP A 112 -9.19 28.07 -15.08
CA ASP A 112 -8.40 29.25 -15.48
C ASP A 112 -7.69 29.93 -14.30
N THR A 113 -6.98 29.11 -13.52
CA THR A 113 -6.24 29.55 -12.33
C THR A 113 -4.83 29.99 -12.73
N GLN A 114 -4.33 31.09 -12.16
CA GLN A 114 -2.93 31.47 -12.34
C GLN A 114 -2.01 30.41 -11.72
N LEU A 115 -1.34 29.65 -12.58
CA LEU A 115 -0.46 28.57 -12.13
C LEU A 115 0.84 29.10 -11.55
N ARG A 116 1.16 28.64 -10.34
CA ARG A 116 2.47 28.83 -9.75
C ARG A 116 3.48 27.85 -10.35
N LYS A 117 4.75 28.25 -10.29
CA LYS A 117 5.89 27.43 -10.71
C LYS A 117 6.79 27.19 -9.51
N ALA A 118 7.28 25.97 -9.41
CA ALA A 118 8.27 25.59 -8.42
C ALA A 118 9.55 26.43 -8.62
N PRO A 119 10.18 26.88 -7.53
CA PRO A 119 11.52 27.47 -7.59
C PRO A 119 12.53 26.50 -8.23
N PRO A 120 13.60 27.01 -8.86
CA PRO A 120 14.68 26.15 -9.36
C PRO A 120 15.27 25.28 -8.24
N GLY A 121 15.30 23.97 -8.44
CA GLY A 121 15.78 22.99 -7.45
C GLY A 121 14.66 22.34 -6.63
N GLU A 122 13.44 22.88 -6.65
CA GLU A 122 12.27 22.34 -5.95
C GLU A 122 11.25 21.71 -6.92
N GLU A 123 11.65 21.41 -8.16
CA GLU A 123 10.78 20.69 -9.09
C GLU A 123 10.35 19.34 -8.54
N PHE A 124 9.19 18.84 -8.98
CA PHE A 124 8.77 17.48 -8.65
C PHE A 124 9.61 16.48 -9.45
N TYR A 125 10.42 15.68 -8.78
CA TYR A 125 11.26 14.67 -9.42
C TYR A 125 10.53 13.34 -9.46
N PHE A 126 10.27 12.83 -10.66
CA PHE A 126 9.65 11.52 -10.81
C PHE A 126 10.68 10.43 -10.55
N MET A 127 10.41 9.63 -9.52
CA MET A 127 11.18 8.44 -9.15
C MET A 127 10.30 7.21 -9.37
N LYS A 128 10.91 6.02 -9.46
CA LYS A 128 10.19 4.75 -9.56
C LYS A 128 10.83 3.70 -8.66
N CYS A 129 10.02 2.74 -8.22
CA CYS A 129 10.47 1.57 -7.47
C CYS A 129 10.54 0.33 -8.35
N ILE A 130 11.69 -0.32 -8.39
CA ILE A 130 11.80 -1.73 -8.81
C ILE A 130 11.61 -2.60 -7.57
N LEU A 131 10.59 -3.46 -7.59
CA LEU A 131 10.25 -4.35 -6.48
C LEU A 131 10.78 -5.76 -6.74
N PHE A 132 11.50 -6.30 -5.75
CA PHE A 132 11.97 -7.68 -5.75
C PHE A 132 11.25 -8.46 -4.67
N THR A 133 10.56 -9.54 -5.05
CA THR A 133 9.91 -10.44 -4.10
C THR A 133 10.74 -11.69 -3.90
N LEU A 134 11.15 -11.95 -2.66
CA LEU A 134 12.04 -13.05 -2.31
C LEU A 134 11.32 -14.02 -1.34
N PRO A 135 11.33 -15.34 -1.60
CA PRO A 135 10.79 -16.29 -0.65
C PRO A 135 11.61 -16.30 0.64
N THR A 136 10.93 -16.45 1.77
CA THR A 136 11.57 -16.69 3.06
C THR A 136 11.55 -18.19 3.39
N GLN A 137 12.23 -18.57 4.48
CA GLN A 137 12.15 -19.93 5.01
C GLN A 137 10.80 -20.26 5.67
N TYR A 138 9.98 -19.24 5.99
CA TYR A 138 8.74 -19.43 6.72
C TYR A 138 7.63 -19.92 5.81
N LYS A 139 6.98 -21.00 6.23
CA LYS A 139 5.86 -21.63 5.53
C LYS A 139 4.84 -22.12 6.55
N ALA A 140 3.57 -22.05 6.18
CA ALA A 140 2.48 -22.52 7.04
C ALA A 140 1.49 -23.39 6.26
N THR A 141 1.15 -24.55 6.83
CA THR A 141 0.12 -25.46 6.31
C THR A 141 -1.19 -25.35 7.08
N ASP A 142 -1.18 -24.75 8.28
CA ASP A 142 -2.38 -24.55 9.09
C ASP A 142 -2.34 -23.20 9.81
N LEU A 143 -3.44 -22.88 10.48
CA LEU A 143 -3.63 -21.59 11.16
C LEU A 143 -2.64 -21.39 12.32
N LYS A 144 -2.22 -22.47 12.99
CA LYS A 144 -1.27 -22.41 14.11
C LYS A 144 0.14 -22.10 13.60
N GLU A 145 0.58 -22.82 12.57
CA GLU A 145 1.86 -22.57 11.89
C GLU A 145 1.91 -21.15 11.29
N PHE A 146 0.79 -20.69 10.73
CA PHE A 146 0.67 -19.33 10.19
C PHE A 146 0.85 -18.27 11.28
N CYS A 147 0.16 -18.42 12.42
CA CYS A 147 0.31 -17.56 13.59
C CYS A 147 1.76 -17.53 14.10
N GLU A 148 2.41 -18.69 14.18
CA GLU A 148 3.79 -18.77 14.64
C GLU A 148 4.75 -18.08 13.65
N CYS A 149 4.59 -18.30 12.34
CA CYS A 149 5.39 -17.60 11.32
C CYS A 149 5.25 -16.08 11.43
N LEU A 150 4.05 -15.56 11.68
CA LEU A 150 3.80 -14.12 11.82
C LEU A 150 4.62 -13.46 12.96
N LYS A 151 5.03 -14.23 13.98
CA LYS A 151 5.88 -13.71 15.07
C LYS A 151 7.33 -13.49 14.64
N HIS A 152 7.79 -14.16 13.58
CA HIS A 152 9.20 -14.20 13.18
C HIS A 152 9.50 -13.50 11.85
N VAL A 153 8.51 -13.36 10.96
CA VAL A 153 8.70 -12.68 9.66
C VAL A 153 9.01 -11.20 9.83
N SER A 154 9.72 -10.60 8.85
CA SER A 154 10.02 -9.17 8.86
C SER A 154 8.79 -8.32 8.56
N ILE A 155 8.80 -7.04 8.96
CA ILE A 155 7.74 -6.08 8.57
C ILE A 155 7.61 -5.93 7.05
N HIS A 156 8.70 -6.11 6.29
CA HIS A 156 8.67 -6.08 4.82
C HIS A 156 7.88 -7.27 4.25
N CYS A 157 7.89 -8.42 4.94
CA CYS A 157 7.04 -9.55 4.57
C CYS A 157 5.56 -9.24 4.85
N LEU A 158 5.23 -8.65 6.00
CA LEU A 158 3.87 -8.21 6.28
C LEU A 158 3.40 -7.18 5.26
N TYR A 159 4.21 -6.16 4.97
CA TYR A 159 3.90 -5.13 4.00
C TYR A 159 3.67 -5.73 2.60
N ASN A 160 4.54 -6.64 2.14
CA ASN A 160 4.35 -7.31 0.86
C ASN A 160 3.01 -8.07 0.78
N HIS A 161 2.59 -8.77 1.83
CA HIS A 161 1.40 -9.62 1.78
C HIS A 161 0.08 -8.92 2.11
N ILE A 162 0.09 -7.99 3.07
CA ILE A 162 -1.10 -7.21 3.44
C ILE A 162 -1.31 -6.06 2.46
N PHE A 163 -0.21 -5.36 2.11
CA PHE A 163 -0.27 -4.14 1.35
C PHE A 163 -0.22 -4.40 -0.15
N GLU A 164 0.95 -4.81 -0.64
CA GLU A 164 1.17 -5.03 -2.07
C GLU A 164 0.37 -6.23 -2.59
N GLY A 165 -0.03 -7.14 -1.70
CA GLY A 165 -0.96 -8.24 -1.99
C GLY A 165 -2.24 -7.75 -2.66
N ARG A 166 -2.75 -6.58 -2.24
CA ARG A 166 -3.99 -6.00 -2.79
C ARG A 166 -3.81 -5.44 -4.20
N LEU A 167 -2.58 -5.16 -4.61
CA LEU A 167 -2.23 -4.64 -5.93
C LEU A 167 -1.97 -5.74 -6.97
N ARG A 168 -2.10 -7.02 -6.60
CA ARG A 168 -1.95 -8.17 -7.50
C ARG A 168 -3.18 -9.08 -7.47
N PRO A 169 -3.43 -9.88 -8.52
CA PRO A 169 -4.62 -10.74 -8.57
C PRO A 169 -4.69 -11.75 -7.40
N PRO A 170 -5.86 -11.91 -6.74
CA PRO A 170 -7.10 -11.15 -6.95
C PRO A 170 -7.01 -9.72 -6.38
N LEU A 171 -7.26 -8.71 -7.22
CA LEU A 171 -7.11 -7.30 -6.85
C LEU A 171 -8.05 -6.91 -5.70
N GLY A 172 -7.56 -6.05 -4.82
CA GLY A 172 -8.30 -5.51 -3.66
C GLY A 172 -8.28 -6.41 -2.42
N VAL A 173 -7.87 -7.68 -2.54
CA VAL A 173 -7.78 -8.63 -1.42
C VAL A 173 -6.33 -8.91 -1.11
N ASN A 174 -5.98 -8.91 0.18
CA ASN A 174 -4.61 -9.21 0.59
C ASN A 174 -4.31 -10.72 0.57
N ASP A 175 -3.03 -11.08 0.47
CA ASP A 175 -2.60 -12.48 0.33
C ASP A 175 -3.01 -13.35 1.53
N PHE A 176 -2.97 -12.79 2.75
CA PHE A 176 -3.32 -13.53 3.97
C PHE A 176 -4.80 -13.88 3.98
N SER A 177 -5.68 -12.89 3.77
CA SER A 177 -7.12 -13.10 3.70
C SER A 177 -7.50 -14.05 2.57
N ASN A 178 -6.87 -13.93 1.40
CA ASN A 178 -7.11 -14.84 0.29
C ASN A 178 -6.74 -16.30 0.66
N TRP A 179 -5.58 -16.53 1.26
CA TRP A 179 -5.17 -17.89 1.65
C TRP A 179 -6.02 -18.47 2.78
N LEU A 180 -6.30 -17.69 3.83
CA LEU A 180 -7.15 -18.11 4.94
C LEU A 180 -8.52 -18.58 4.46
N LYS A 181 -9.14 -17.82 3.55
CA LYS A 181 -10.43 -18.17 2.96
C LYS A 181 -10.35 -19.41 2.06
N THR A 182 -9.42 -19.42 1.11
CA THR A 182 -9.40 -20.44 0.04
C THR A 182 -8.78 -21.76 0.46
N SER A 183 -7.86 -21.74 1.43
CA SER A 183 -7.05 -22.91 1.82
C SER A 183 -7.43 -23.48 3.18
N LEU A 184 -7.93 -22.64 4.10
CA LEU A 184 -8.31 -23.07 5.46
C LEU A 184 -9.80 -22.90 5.77
N SER A 185 -10.61 -22.37 4.84
CA SER A 185 -12.04 -22.10 5.04
C SER A 185 -12.33 -21.16 6.23
N GLU A 186 -11.41 -20.23 6.50
CA GLU A 186 -11.49 -19.26 7.60
C GLU A 186 -12.12 -17.94 7.12
N ASP A 187 -13.33 -17.99 6.58
CA ASP A 187 -14.01 -16.84 5.93
C ASP A 187 -14.17 -15.61 6.83
N GLU A 188 -14.59 -15.81 8.08
CA GLU A 188 -14.83 -14.69 9.00
C GLU A 188 -13.53 -14.04 9.48
N LEU A 189 -12.48 -14.84 9.68
CA LEU A 189 -11.16 -14.34 10.01
C LEU A 189 -10.54 -13.59 8.81
N ALA A 190 -10.67 -14.15 7.60
CA ALA A 190 -10.23 -13.50 6.37
C ALA A 190 -10.87 -12.12 6.18
N LYS A 191 -12.19 -12.00 6.40
CA LYS A 191 -12.91 -10.71 6.35
C LYS A 191 -12.43 -9.72 7.42
N LYS A 192 -12.15 -10.20 8.64
CA LYS A 192 -11.64 -9.34 9.73
C LYS A 192 -10.26 -8.76 9.40
N ILE A 193 -9.38 -9.58 8.84
CA ILE A 193 -8.04 -9.16 8.43
C ILE A 193 -8.08 -8.23 7.22
N ASP A 194 -8.96 -8.50 6.24
CA ASP A 194 -9.07 -7.69 5.02
C ASP A 194 -9.59 -6.26 5.26
N LYS A 195 -10.36 -6.07 6.36
CA LYS A 195 -10.85 -4.76 6.80
C LYS A 195 -9.81 -3.93 7.54
N LEU A 196 -8.64 -4.47 7.84
CA LEU A 196 -7.58 -3.71 8.50
C LEU A 196 -7.03 -2.72 7.49
N ASP A 197 -7.13 -1.43 7.81
CA ASP A 197 -6.42 -0.41 7.07
C ASP A 197 -4.93 -0.45 7.45
N PRO A 198 -4.05 -0.80 6.50
CA PRO A 198 -2.62 -0.93 6.76
C PRO A 198 -1.86 0.40 6.94
N TYR A 199 -2.44 1.57 6.65
CA TYR A 199 -1.78 2.87 6.88
C TYR A 199 -2.16 3.52 8.22
N THR A 200 -3.30 3.15 8.80
CA THR A 200 -3.79 3.70 10.08
C THR A 200 -2.99 3.28 11.34
N GLN A 201 -2.00 2.40 11.21
CA GLN A 201 -1.20 1.89 12.32
C GLN A 201 0.18 1.43 11.83
N THR A 202 1.14 1.31 12.75
CA THR A 202 2.46 0.74 12.43
C THR A 202 2.35 -0.72 11.99
N MET A 203 3.27 -1.20 11.15
CA MET A 203 3.31 -2.61 10.74
C MET A 203 3.40 -3.59 11.92
N GLU A 204 4.06 -3.21 13.01
CA GLU A 204 4.09 -4.02 14.23
C GLU A 204 2.75 -4.02 14.98
N GLY A 205 2.04 -2.89 15.00
CA GLY A 205 0.67 -2.84 15.52
C GLY A 205 -0.27 -3.74 14.74
N LEU A 206 -0.17 -3.69 13.41
CA LEU A 206 -0.91 -4.55 12.49
C LEU A 206 -0.59 -6.03 12.73
N ARG A 207 0.70 -6.41 12.86
CA ARG A 207 1.14 -7.77 13.20
C ARG A 207 0.45 -8.29 14.46
N LYS A 208 0.53 -7.52 15.55
CA LYS A 208 -0.07 -7.90 16.85
C LYS A 208 -1.57 -8.09 16.75
N ARG A 209 -2.25 -7.22 15.99
CA ARG A 209 -3.71 -7.30 15.80
C ARG A 209 -4.13 -8.54 15.00
N ILE A 210 -3.38 -8.88 13.95
CA ILE A 210 -3.61 -10.10 13.16
C ILE A 210 -3.39 -11.34 14.03
N ILE A 211 -2.26 -11.40 14.77
CA ILE A 211 -1.96 -12.50 15.69
C ILE A 211 -3.09 -12.67 16.71
N HIS A 212 -3.56 -11.57 17.33
CA HIS A 212 -4.65 -11.61 18.29
C HIS A 212 -5.95 -12.18 17.69
N PHE A 213 -6.32 -11.80 16.46
CA PHE A 213 -7.49 -12.37 15.79
C PHE A 213 -7.34 -13.88 15.55
N ILE A 214 -6.15 -14.33 15.18
CA ILE A 214 -5.87 -15.75 14.95
C ILE A 214 -5.88 -16.54 16.27
N GLU A 215 -5.25 -16.03 17.33
CA GLU A 215 -5.22 -16.67 18.64
C GLU A 215 -6.62 -16.86 19.21
N LYS A 216 -7.47 -15.83 19.11
CA LYS A 216 -8.87 -15.93 19.52
C LYS A 216 -9.63 -17.00 18.72
N GLN A 217 -9.43 -17.05 17.39
CA GLN A 217 -10.04 -18.07 16.55
C GLN A 217 -9.60 -19.49 16.95
N LEU A 218 -8.33 -19.67 17.31
CA LEU A 218 -7.78 -20.95 17.78
C LEU A 218 -8.31 -21.35 19.16
N GLU A 219 -8.59 -20.39 20.05
CA GLU A 219 -9.22 -20.64 21.35
C GLU A 219 -10.68 -21.06 21.19
N ASP A 220 -11.45 -20.34 20.39
CA ASP A 220 -12.86 -20.65 20.10
C ASP A 220 -13.02 -22.02 19.41
N ALA A 221 -12.00 -22.48 18.68
CA ALA A 221 -11.99 -23.76 17.97
C ALA A 221 -11.60 -24.98 18.84
N LYS A 222 -11.06 -24.76 20.06
CA LYS A 222 -10.77 -25.86 21.00
C LYS A 222 -12.09 -26.42 21.54
N PRO A 223 -12.33 -27.74 21.45
CA PRO A 223 -13.45 -28.33 22.17
C PRO A 223 -13.25 -28.15 23.68
N CYS A 224 -14.33 -27.81 24.41
CA CYS A 224 -14.39 -27.99 25.86
C CYS A 224 -14.04 -29.42 26.26
#